data_AF-A0A4Z2E3V3-F1
#
_entry.id   AF-A0A4Z2E3V3-F1
#
_cell.length_a   1.000
_cell.length_b   1.000
_cell.length_c   1.000
_cell.angle_alpha   90.00
_cell.angle_beta   90.00
_cell.angle_gamma   90.00
#
_symmetry.space_group_name_H-M   'P 1'
#
loop_
_entity.id
_entity.type
_entity.pdbx_description
1 polymer ?
#
loop_
_entity_poly.entity_id
_entity_poly.type
_entity_poly.pdbx_seq_one_letter_code
_entity_poly.pdbx_strand_id
1 'polypeptide(L)' 'MSVTIPDDRAFAGFKAECLCEEGWSPNHSKGGITVWTQGLEEGRSIHKIKVSGHLHVL' A
#
# COMPACT_ATOMS: atom_id res chain seq x y z
N MET A 1 14.92 -2.32 20.94
CA MET A 1 14.57 -2.28 19.50
C MET A 1 15.86 -2.45 18.72
N SER A 2 15.99 -3.52 17.94
CA SER A 2 17.16 -3.76 17.08
C SER A 2 16.78 -3.55 15.62
N VAL A 3 17.72 -2.98 14.85
CA VAL A 3 17.60 -2.93 13.39
C VAL A 3 17.69 -4.36 12.87
N THR A 4 16.78 -4.72 11.97
CA THR A 4 16.73 -6.05 11.37
C THR A 4 16.90 -5.95 9.86
N ILE A 5 17.58 -6.93 9.28
CA ILE A 5 17.58 -7.13 7.83
C ILE A 5 16.32 -7.95 7.52
N PRO A 6 15.40 -7.46 6.67
CA PRO A 6 14.19 -8.20 6.34
C PRO A 6 14.53 -9.50 5.62
N ASP A 7 13.88 -10.59 6.04
CA ASP A 7 13.96 -11.90 5.39
C ASP A 7 12.85 -12.08 4.34
N ASP A 8 12.85 -13.23 3.65
CA ASP A 8 11.88 -13.54 2.58
C ASP A 8 10.42 -13.40 3.01
N ARG A 9 10.09 -13.68 4.28
CA ARG A 9 8.73 -13.53 4.79
C ARG A 9 8.32 -12.07 4.89
N ALA A 10 9.24 -11.20 5.29
CA ALA A 10 8.99 -9.76 5.32
C ALA A 10 8.71 -9.22 3.91
N PHE A 11 9.47 -9.67 2.91
CA PHE A 11 9.23 -9.31 1.51
C PHE A 11 7.91 -9.87 0.97
N ALA A 12 7.59 -11.14 1.26
CA ALA A 12 6.34 -11.76 0.86
C ALA A 12 5.13 -11.05 1.49
N GLY A 13 5.22 -10.69 2.77
CA GLY A 13 4.20 -9.94 3.50
C GLY A 13 3.98 -8.54 2.90
N PHE A 14 5.06 -7.82 2.60
CA PHE A 14 4.97 -6.51 1.95
C PHE A 14 4.31 -6.61 0.56
N LYS A 15 4.70 -7.59 -0.26
CA LYS A 15 4.07 -7.84 -1.56
C LYS A 15 2.57 -8.12 -1.41
N ALA A 16 2.18 -8.95 -0.45
CA ALA A 16 0.78 -9.24 -0.19
C ALA A 16 0.00 -7.98 0.24
N GLU A 17 0.59 -7.13 1.10
CA GLU A 17 -0.02 -5.84 1.50
C GLU A 17 -0.23 -4.91 0.30
N CYS A 18 0.73 -4.82 -0.63
CA CYS A 18 0.58 -4.01 -1.85
C CYS A 18 -0.58 -4.50 -2.74
N LEU A 19 -0.70 -5.81 -2.90
CA LEU A 19 -1.71 -6.45 -3.77
C LEU A 19 -3.11 -6.51 -3.14
N CYS A 20 -3.20 -6.43 -1.81
CA CYS A 20 -4.47 -6.51 -1.09
C CYS A 20 -5.26 -5.20 -1.20
N GLU A 21 -6.48 -5.26 -1.73
CA GLU A 21 -7.39 -4.10 -1.79
C GLU A 21 -8.27 -3.99 -0.53
N GLU A 22 -8.42 -5.06 0.24
CA GLU A 22 -9.23 -5.06 1.46
C GLU A 22 -8.65 -4.09 2.51
N GLY A 23 -9.52 -3.27 3.10
CA GLY A 23 -9.13 -2.24 4.07
C GLY A 23 -8.47 -0.98 3.47
N TRP A 24 -8.37 -0.91 2.13
CA TRP A 24 -7.87 0.26 1.41
C TRP A 24 -8.99 0.96 0.65
N SER A 25 -9.03 2.29 0.75
CA SER A 25 -9.96 3.14 0.00
C SER A 25 -9.22 3.83 -1.14
N PRO A 26 -9.71 3.77 -2.40
CA PRO A 26 -9.15 4.54 -3.50
C PRO A 26 -9.62 5.99 -3.43
N ASN A 27 -8.70 6.94 -3.30
CA ASN A 27 -9.05 8.36 -3.09
C ASN A 27 -8.84 9.21 -4.35
N HIS A 28 -7.94 8.80 -5.25
CA HIS A 28 -7.65 9.55 -6.47
C HIS A 28 -7.15 8.62 -7.58
N SER A 29 -7.69 8.73 -8.78
CA SER A 29 -7.25 7.97 -9.96
C SER A 29 -7.09 8.87 -11.18
N LYS A 30 -5.89 8.90 -11.77
CA LYS A 30 -5.58 9.70 -12.97
C LYS A 30 -4.41 9.09 -13.74
N GLY A 31 -4.55 9.03 -15.07
CA GLY A 31 -3.46 8.60 -15.96
C GLY A 31 -2.95 7.18 -15.69
N GLY A 32 -3.84 6.25 -15.32
CA GLY A 32 -3.48 4.88 -14.96
C GLY A 32 -2.87 4.73 -13.56
N ILE A 33 -2.80 5.80 -12.77
CA ILE A 33 -2.31 5.79 -11.38
C ILE A 33 -3.48 5.91 -10.42
N THR A 34 -3.53 5.05 -9.40
CA THR A 34 -4.51 5.11 -8.32
C THR A 34 -3.81 5.23 -6.97
N VAL A 35 -4.22 6.22 -6.18
CA VAL A 35 -3.77 6.46 -4.81
C VAL A 35 -4.78 5.85 -3.85
N TRP A 36 -4.29 5.05 -2.92
CA TRP A 36 -5.09 4.35 -1.92
C TRP A 36 -4.66 4.79 -0.52
N THR A 37 -5.64 4.94 0.37
CA THR A 37 -5.42 5.21 1.79
C THR A 37 -6.03 4.10 2.63
N GLN A 38 -5.30 3.61 3.62
CA GLN A 38 -5.85 2.64 4.56
C GLN A 38 -6.90 3.33 5.45
N GLY A 39 -7.95 2.61 5.82
CA GLY A 39 -8.94 3.10 6.78
C GLY A 39 -8.28 3.63 8.06
N LEU A 40 -8.71 4.82 8.50
CA LEU A 40 -8.28 5.42 9.76
C LEU A 40 -8.80 4.59 10.93
N GLU A 41 -7.89 4.13 11.78
CA GLU A 41 -8.27 3.68 13.12
C GLU A 41 -8.36 4.89 14.06
N GLU A 42 -9.43 4.98 14.85
CA GLU A 42 -9.65 6.08 15.79
C GLU A 42 -8.42 6.27 16.71
N GLY A 43 -7.89 7.49 16.73
CA GLY A 43 -6.73 7.86 17.55
C GLY A 43 -5.37 7.78 16.85
N ARG A 44 -5.27 7.36 15.57
CA ARG A 44 -4.02 7.46 14.79
C ARG A 44 -3.91 8.77 14.01
N SER A 45 -2.77 9.44 14.13
CA SER A 45 -2.41 10.62 13.31
C SER A 45 -1.65 10.27 12.03
N ILE A 46 -1.23 9.01 11.85
CA ILE A 46 -0.42 8.55 10.72
C ILE A 46 -1.27 7.68 9.79
N HIS A 47 -1.22 8.01 8.51
CA HIS A 47 -1.94 7.30 7.45
C HIS A 47 -0.97 6.46 6.64
N LYS A 48 -1.35 5.19 6.41
CA LYS A 48 -0.69 4.36 5.41
C LYS A 48 -1.25 4.69 4.02
N ILE A 49 -0.36 4.83 3.05
CA ILE A 49 -0.68 5.19 1.66
C ILE A 49 0.00 4.17 0.74
N LYS A 50 -0.71 3.69 -0.27
CA LYS A 50 -0.13 2.91 -1.39
C LYS A 50 -0.54 3.50 -2.73
N VAL A 51 0.29 3.32 -3.75
CA VAL A 51 0.05 3.82 -5.11
C VAL A 51 0.19 2.65 -6.08
N SER A 52 -0.83 2.44 -6.91
CA SER A 52 -0.81 1.44 -7.98
C SER A 52 -0.80 2.13 -9.34
N GLY A 53 0.07 1.68 -10.24
CA GLY A 53 0.12 2.17 -11.61
C GLY A 53 -0.15 1.03 -12.59
N HIS A 54 -1.00 1.28 -13.59
CA HIS A 54 -1.13 0.42 -14.75
C HIS A 54 -0.32 1.01 -15.91
N LEU A 55 0.80 0.38 -16.24
CA LEU A 55 1.58 0.76 -17.42
C LEU A 55 0.83 0.30 -18.67
N HIS A 56 0.36 1.25 -19.48
CA HIS A 56 -0.20 0.93 -20.78
C HIS A 56 0.97 0.67 -21.75
N VAL A 57 1.16 -0.59 -22.14
CA VAL A 57 2.11 -0.96 -23.19
C VAL A 57 1.34 -0.87 -24.51
N LEU A 58 1.78 0.03 -25.40
CA LEU A 58 1.22 0.24 -26.75
C LEU A 58 1.68 -0.86 -27.71
#